data_AF-A0A9P1GDL7-F1
#
_entry.id   AF-A0A9P1GDL7-F1
#
_cell.length_a   1.000
_cell.length_b   1.000
_cell.length_c   1.000
_cell.angle_alpha   90.00
_cell.angle_beta   90.00
_cell.angle_gamma   90.00
#
_symmetry.space_group_name_H-M   'P 1'
#
loop_
_entity.id
_entity.type
_entity.pdbx_description
1 polymer ?
#
loop_
_entity_poly.entity_id
_entity_poly.type
_entity_poly.pdbx_seq_one_letter_code
_entity_poly.pdbx_strand_id
1 'polypeptide(L)'
;MAYDMNYCFQVMMHCINDPVFIETLRRFEREHCREFEDQEENKLYYTTIHNQYMQLIEMWIEGRMAQVIPGFSMDTFLPELNDFIQSGAAERGDAKKVIELLNSWADFLSFKEMMLNSSKVIFAAIE
;
A
#
# COMPACT_ATOMS: atom_id res chain seq x y z
N MET A 1 25.97 -1.34 4.11
CA MET A 1 25.73 -0.83 5.49
C MET A 1 24.39 -1.41 5.86
N ALA A 2 24.27 -2.19 6.94
CA ALA A 2 23.00 -2.82 7.27
C ALA A 2 22.01 -1.77 7.79
N TYR A 3 20.78 -1.81 7.30
CA TYR A 3 19.70 -0.98 7.80
C TYR A 3 19.24 -1.49 9.18
N ASP A 4 18.89 -0.55 10.07
CA ASP A 4 18.10 -0.91 11.24
C ASP A 4 16.66 -1.15 10.81
N MET A 5 16.31 -2.42 10.61
CA MET A 5 14.99 -2.81 10.12
C MET A 5 13.86 -2.35 11.04
N ASN A 6 14.07 -2.30 12.36
CA ASN A 6 13.02 -1.81 13.26
C ASN A 6 12.77 -0.33 13.04
N TYR A 7 13.83 0.46 12.85
CA TYR A 7 13.70 1.87 12.48
C TYR A 7 13.04 2.04 11.10
N CYS A 8 13.41 1.24 10.11
CA CYS A 8 12.74 1.24 8.80
C CYS A 8 11.23 1.00 8.93
N PHE A 9 10.80 0.01 9.75
CA PHE A 9 9.39 -0.25 9.98
C PHE A 9 8.68 0.89 10.73
N GLN A 10 9.34 1.58 11.65
CA GLN A 10 8.78 2.79 12.28
C GLN A 10 8.56 3.90 11.26
N VAL A 11 9.54 4.15 10.38
CA VAL A 11 9.40 5.14 9.31
C VAL A 11 8.26 4.76 8.36
N MET A 12 8.21 3.51 7.89
CA MET A 12 7.12 3.03 7.04
C MET A 12 5.75 3.14 7.71
N MET A 13 5.65 2.82 9.01
CA MET A 13 4.42 2.98 9.77
C MET A 13 3.98 4.44 9.82
N HIS A 14 4.92 5.39 9.96
CA HIS A 14 4.59 6.81 9.85
C HIS A 14 4.15 7.22 8.45
N CYS A 15 4.78 6.69 7.39
CA CYS A 15 4.38 6.95 6.00
C CYS A 15 2.94 6.52 5.73
N ILE A 16 2.57 5.33 6.22
CA ILE A 16 1.28 4.71 5.97
C ILE A 16 0.16 5.39 6.77
N ASN A 17 0.48 5.89 7.97
CA ASN A 17 -0.48 6.64 8.79
C ASN A 17 -0.50 8.15 8.48
N ASP A 18 0.26 8.61 7.47
CA ASP A 18 0.28 10.02 7.08
C ASP A 18 -1.11 10.43 6.55
N PRO A 19 -1.78 11.44 7.14
CA PRO A 19 -3.10 11.87 6.69
C PRO A 19 -3.14 12.31 5.22
N VAL A 20 -2.04 12.88 4.71
CA VAL A 20 -1.93 13.30 3.30
C VAL A 20 -1.89 12.08 2.38
N PHE A 21 -1.21 11.02 2.79
CA PHE A 21 -1.18 9.76 2.06
C PHE A 21 -2.56 9.11 2.01
N ILE A 22 -3.20 8.99 3.18
CA ILE A 22 -4.54 8.41 3.31
C ILE A 22 -5.54 9.16 2.42
N GLU A 23 -5.52 10.50 2.41
CA GLU A 23 -6.40 11.27 1.53
C GLU A 23 -6.06 11.10 0.05
N THR A 24 -4.78 10.92 -0.28
CA THR A 24 -4.34 10.65 -1.66
C THR A 24 -4.89 9.31 -2.15
N LEU A 25 -4.82 8.26 -1.35
CA LEU A 25 -5.42 6.95 -1.68
C LEU A 25 -6.94 7.05 -1.80
N ARG A 26 -7.61 7.76 -0.88
CA ARG A 26 -9.06 7.99 -0.96
C ARG A 26 -9.47 8.76 -2.21
N ARG A 27 -8.68 9.74 -2.63
CA ARG A 27 -8.94 10.46 -3.89
C ARG A 27 -8.83 9.53 -5.09
N PHE A 28 -7.77 8.74 -5.16
CA PHE A 28 -7.59 7.73 -6.20
C PHE A 28 -8.79 6.77 -6.25
N GLU A 29 -9.22 6.29 -5.09
CA GLU A 29 -10.40 5.43 -4.98
C GLU A 29 -11.66 6.09 -5.53
N ARG A 30 -11.97 7.34 -5.15
CA ARG A 30 -13.15 8.06 -5.66
C ARG A 30 -13.12 8.31 -7.18
N GLU A 31 -11.92 8.47 -7.74
CA GLU A 31 -11.72 8.70 -9.17
C GLU A 31 -11.98 7.43 -9.99
N HIS A 32 -11.63 6.26 -9.45
CA HIS A 32 -11.65 4.99 -10.20
C HIS A 32 -12.77 4.01 -9.77
N CYS A 33 -13.38 4.16 -8.60
CA CYS A 33 -14.35 3.19 -8.07
C CYS A 33 -15.57 2.96 -8.96
N ARG A 34 -15.95 3.97 -9.77
CA ARG A 34 -17.07 3.89 -10.72
C ARG A 34 -16.79 2.97 -11.90
N GLU A 35 -15.52 2.68 -12.17
CA GLU A 35 -15.12 1.77 -13.23
C GLU A 35 -15.30 0.30 -12.83
N PHE A 36 -15.48 0.01 -11.53
CA PHE A 36 -15.62 -1.33 -10.99
C PHE A 36 -17.09 -1.75 -10.89
N GLU A 37 -17.36 -2.97 -11.38
CA GLU A 37 -18.68 -3.59 -11.40
C GLU A 37 -18.69 -4.85 -10.53
N ASP A 38 -19.81 -5.07 -9.84
CA ASP A 38 -20.06 -6.24 -8.97
C ASP A 38 -20.42 -7.46 -9.83
N GLN A 39 -19.47 -7.88 -10.67
CA GLN A 39 -19.57 -9.03 -11.56
C GLN A 39 -18.42 -10.01 -11.32
N GLU A 40 -18.65 -11.28 -11.66
CA GLU A 40 -17.71 -12.38 -11.47
C GLU A 40 -16.48 -12.25 -12.41
N GLU A 41 -16.69 -11.77 -13.63
CA GLU A 41 -15.61 -11.55 -14.61
C GLU A 41 -14.88 -10.23 -14.35
N ASN A 42 -13.55 -10.28 -14.26
CA ASN A 42 -12.71 -9.10 -14.10
C ASN A 42 -12.32 -8.53 -15.45
N LYS A 43 -12.49 -7.21 -15.61
CA LYS A 43 -12.04 -6.51 -16.81
C LYS A 43 -10.52 -6.30 -16.73
N LEU A 44 -9.83 -6.44 -17.87
CA LEU A 44 -8.36 -6.31 -17.95
C LEU A 44 -7.83 -4.98 -17.40
N TYR A 45 -8.61 -3.90 -17.53
CA TYR A 45 -8.20 -2.59 -17.02
C TYR A 45 -8.20 -2.51 -15.48
N TYR A 46 -8.89 -3.40 -14.75
CA TYR A 46 -8.84 -3.44 -13.28
C TYR A 46 -7.42 -3.65 -12.79
N THR A 47 -6.66 -4.54 -13.44
CA THR A 47 -5.24 -4.76 -13.12
C THR A 47 -4.41 -3.53 -13.44
N THR A 48 -4.76 -2.77 -14.48
CA THR A 48 -4.05 -1.51 -14.80
C THR A 48 -4.25 -0.47 -13.71
N ILE A 49 -5.48 -0.31 -13.22
CA ILE A 49 -5.79 0.60 -12.11
C ILE A 49 -5.11 0.13 -10.81
N HIS A 50 -5.13 -1.18 -10.53
CA HIS A 50 -4.44 -1.73 -9.36
C HIS A 50 -2.93 -1.49 -9.41
N ASN A 51 -2.29 -1.65 -10.57
CA ASN A 51 -0.87 -1.33 -10.74
C ASN A 51 -0.57 0.15 -10.51
N GLN A 52 -1.46 1.06 -10.96
CA GLN A 52 -1.32 2.50 -10.69
C GLN A 52 -1.46 2.81 -9.19
N TYR A 53 -2.39 2.13 -8.51
CA TYR A 53 -2.55 2.22 -7.06
C TYR A 53 -1.30 1.74 -6.32
N MET A 54 -0.72 0.61 -6.73
CA MET A 54 0.53 0.09 -6.16
C MET A 54 1.71 1.04 -6.40
N GLN A 55 1.85 1.57 -7.62
CA GLN A 55 2.90 2.53 -7.94
C GLN A 55 2.82 3.79 -7.07
N LEU A 56 1.60 4.28 -6.81
CA LEU A 56 1.38 5.43 -5.92
C LEU A 56 1.87 5.15 -4.49
N ILE A 57 1.58 3.95 -3.96
CA ILE A 57 2.03 3.52 -2.62
C ILE A 57 3.55 3.40 -2.59
N GLU A 58 4.14 2.70 -3.57
CA GLU A 58 5.59 2.49 -3.68
C GLU A 58 6.34 3.81 -3.73
N MET A 59 5.95 4.73 -4.62
CA MET A 59 6.57 6.04 -4.76
C MET A 59 6.49 6.86 -3.46
N TRP A 60 5.36 6.78 -2.75
CA TRP A 60 5.19 7.48 -1.48
C TRP A 60 6.13 6.94 -0.40
N ILE A 61 6.14 5.62 -0.20
CA ILE A 61 6.94 4.98 0.84
C ILE A 61 8.42 5.14 0.52
N GLU A 62 8.86 4.80 -0.70
CA GLU A 62 10.26 4.93 -1.12
C GLU A 62 10.74 6.37 -0.99
N GLY A 63 9.95 7.35 -1.47
CA GLY A 63 10.31 8.76 -1.39
C GLY A 63 10.50 9.24 0.05
N ARG A 64 9.62 8.83 0.98
CA ARG A 64 9.76 9.15 2.40
C ARG A 64 10.96 8.44 3.05
N MET A 65 11.18 7.16 2.74
CA MET A 65 12.32 6.40 3.23
C MET A 65 13.64 7.05 2.79
N ALA A 66 13.74 7.46 1.53
CA ALA A 66 14.91 8.15 0.99
C ALA A 66 15.15 9.54 1.59
N GLN A 67 14.10 10.24 2.02
CA GLN A 67 14.22 11.52 2.72
C GLN A 67 14.72 11.37 4.17
N VAL A 68 14.29 10.31 4.86
CA VAL A 68 14.55 10.12 6.30
C VAL A 68 15.83 9.33 6.55
N ILE A 69 16.14 8.34 5.70
CA ILE A 69 17.27 7.43 5.87
C ILE A 69 18.40 7.85 4.91
N PRO A 70 19.51 8.41 5.42
CA PRO A 70 20.62 8.83 4.58
C PRO A 70 21.21 7.65 3.81
N GLY A 71 21.33 7.80 2.48
CA GLY A 71 21.85 6.75 1.61
C GLY A 71 20.91 5.56 1.45
N PHE A 72 19.60 5.74 1.65
CA PHE A 72 18.61 4.72 1.34
C PHE A 72 18.69 4.29 -0.13
N SER A 73 18.58 2.98 -0.36
CA SER A 73 18.58 2.36 -1.68
C SER A 73 17.67 1.13 -1.62
N MET A 74 16.68 1.08 -2.51
CA MET A 74 15.79 -0.08 -2.62
C MET A 74 16.56 -1.38 -2.95
N ASP A 75 17.60 -1.29 -3.79
CA ASP A 75 18.44 -2.44 -4.16
C ASP A 75 19.15 -3.07 -2.96
N THR A 76 19.47 -2.27 -1.93
CA THR A 76 20.06 -2.76 -0.69
C THR A 76 18.99 -3.12 0.34
N PHE A 77 17.89 -2.37 0.39
CA PHE A 77 16.83 -2.55 1.38
C PHE A 77 16.03 -3.85 1.14
N LEU A 78 15.70 -4.19 -0.11
CA LEU A 78 14.87 -5.35 -0.42
C LEU A 78 15.48 -6.70 0.01
N PRO A 79 16.77 -6.99 -0.23
CA PRO A 79 17.39 -8.20 0.30
C PRO A 79 17.38 -8.27 1.82
N GLU A 80 17.70 -7.17 2.50
CA GLU A 80 17.71 -7.11 3.97
C GLU A 80 16.30 -7.25 4.57
N LEU A 81 15.28 -6.68 3.91
CA LEU A 81 13.88 -6.88 4.26
C LEU A 81 13.49 -8.35 4.15
N ASN A 82 13.86 -9.01 3.06
CA ASN A 82 13.57 -10.44 2.87
C ASN A 82 14.22 -11.29 3.98
N ASP A 83 15.50 -11.06 4.29
CA ASP A 83 16.20 -11.77 5.36
C ASP A 83 15.55 -11.52 6.72
N PHE A 84 15.13 -10.29 7.00
CA PHE A 84 14.41 -9.93 8.22
C PHE A 84 13.07 -10.66 8.34
N ILE A 85 12.29 -10.77 7.27
CA ILE A 85 11.04 -11.53 7.24
C ILE A 85 11.30 -13.01 7.47
N GLN A 86 12.27 -13.60 6.77
CA GLN A 86 12.62 -15.03 6.90
C GLN A 86 13.11 -15.40 8.30
N SER A 87 13.71 -14.45 9.03
CA SER A 87 14.11 -14.64 10.43
C SER A 87 12.94 -14.78 11.42
N GLY A 88 11.70 -14.46 10.99
CA GLY A 88 10.52 -14.40 11.85
C GLY A 88 10.45 -13.15 12.73
N ALA A 89 11.42 -12.23 12.63
CA ALA A 89 11.42 -10.98 13.38
C ALA A 89 10.25 -10.05 12.97
N ALA A 90 9.73 -10.23 11.76
CA ALA A 90 8.62 -9.45 11.22
C ALA A 90 7.24 -9.87 11.75
N GLU A 91 7.12 -10.97 12.50
CA GLU A 91 5.85 -11.49 13.03
C GLU A 91 5.34 -10.74 14.29
N ARG A 92 5.92 -9.58 14.62
CA ARG A 92 5.58 -8.80 15.81
C ARG A 92 5.72 -7.30 15.59
N GLY A 93 5.09 -6.53 16.48
CA GLY A 93 5.26 -5.07 16.55
C GLY A 93 4.77 -4.35 15.29
N ASP A 94 5.46 -3.26 14.94
CA ASP A 94 5.12 -2.46 13.76
C ASP A 94 5.44 -3.17 12.45
N ALA A 95 6.45 -4.05 12.44
CA ALA A 95 6.79 -4.85 11.26
C ALA A 95 5.61 -5.68 10.77
N LYS A 96 4.95 -6.40 11.68
CA LYS A 96 3.77 -7.19 11.37
C LYS A 96 2.65 -6.34 10.78
N LYS A 97 2.32 -5.23 11.44
CA LYS A 97 1.23 -4.34 11.01
C LYS A 97 1.49 -3.75 9.62
N VAL A 98 2.72 -3.29 9.38
CA VAL A 98 3.13 -2.73 8.08
C VAL A 98 3.01 -3.79 7.00
N ILE A 99 3.53 -5.00 7.22
CA ILE A 99 3.47 -6.10 6.23
C ILE A 99 2.04 -6.52 5.95
N GLU A 100 1.21 -6.71 6.98
CA GLU A 100 -0.21 -7.07 6.82
C GLU A 100 -0.95 -6.02 5.97
N LEU A 101 -0.70 -4.74 6.23
CA LEU A 101 -1.33 -3.66 5.49
C LEU A 101 -0.83 -3.57 4.04
N LEU A 102 0.48 -3.67 3.80
CA LEU A 102 1.05 -3.73 2.45
C LEU A 102 0.50 -4.94 1.67
N ASN A 103 0.37 -6.10 2.31
CA ASN A 103 -0.22 -7.29 1.70
C ASN A 103 -1.68 -7.08 1.34
N SER A 104 -2.46 -6.39 2.17
CA SER A 104 -3.86 -6.08 1.86
C SER A 104 -4.02 -5.16 0.65
N TRP A 105 -3.05 -4.27 0.40
CA TRP A 105 -3.04 -3.43 -0.80
C TRP A 105 -2.58 -4.18 -2.04
N ALA A 106 -1.63 -5.11 -1.89
CA ALA A 106 -1.15 -5.96 -2.97
C ALA A 106 -2.16 -7.05 -3.36
N ASP A 107 -3.08 -7.44 -2.48
CA ASP A 107 -4.13 -8.39 -2.78
C ASP A 107 -5.22 -7.77 -3.68
N PHE A 108 -5.31 -8.28 -4.91
CA PHE A 108 -6.25 -7.75 -5.90
C PHE A 108 -7.71 -7.90 -5.49
N LEU A 109 -8.07 -8.99 -4.78
CA LEU A 109 -9.45 -9.21 -4.35
C LEU A 109 -9.87 -8.17 -3.29
N SER A 110 -9.02 -7.95 -2.30
CA SER A 110 -9.20 -6.91 -1.28
C SER A 110 -9.31 -5.53 -1.92
N PHE A 111 -8.46 -5.23 -2.90
CA PHE A 111 -8.52 -3.98 -3.66
C PHE A 111 -9.83 -3.82 -4.46
N LYS A 112 -10.29 -4.88 -5.13
CA LYS A 112 -11.57 -4.88 -5.88
C LYS A 112 -12.74 -4.64 -4.93
N GLU A 113 -12.80 -5.32 -3.80
CA GLU A 113 -13.85 -5.15 -2.80
C GLU A 113 -13.89 -3.72 -2.24
N MET A 114 -12.72 -3.14 -1.96
CA MET A 114 -12.60 -1.74 -1.55
C MET A 114 -13.24 -0.79 -2.59
N MET A 115 -12.86 -0.93 -3.87
CA MET A 115 -13.41 -0.12 -4.96
C MET A 115 -14.94 -0.27 -5.10
N LEU A 116 -15.46 -1.50 -5.00
CA LEU A 116 -16.91 -1.75 -5.06
C LEU A 116 -17.67 -1.11 -3.89
N ASN A 117 -17.12 -1.19 -2.68
CA ASN A 117 -17.73 -0.60 -1.48
C ASN A 117 -17.79 0.92 -1.58
N SER A 118 -16.71 1.57 -2.03
CA SER A 118 -16.72 3.03 -2.21
C SER A 118 -17.64 3.50 -3.33
N SER A 119 -17.78 2.71 -4.40
CA SER A 119 -18.78 2.97 -5.44
C SER A 119 -20.20 2.99 -4.85
N LYS A 120 -20.56 1.98 -4.05
CA LYS A 120 -21.88 1.87 -3.38
C LYS A 120 -22.16 3.07 -2.45
N VAL A 121 -21.19 3.49 -1.66
CA VAL A 121 -21.33 4.65 -0.75
C VAL A 121 -21.57 5.94 -1.53
N ILE A 122 -20.84 6.15 -2.63
CA ILE A 122 -21.00 7.35 -3.47
C ILE A 122 -22.38 7.37 -4.13
N PHE A 123 -22.88 6.24 -4.63
CA PHE A 123 -24.22 6.18 -5.21
C PHE A 123 -25.31 6.44 -4.17
N ALA A 124 -25.21 5.86 -2.96
CA ALA A 124 -26.16 6.09 -1.88
C ALA A 124 -26.18 7.54 -1.38
N ALA A 125 -25.11 8.33 -1.58
CA ALA A 125 -25.05 9.73 -1.19
C ALA A 125 -25.72 10.71 -2.19
N ILE A 126 -26.17 10.21 -3.35
CA ILE A 126 -26.76 11.01 -4.44
C ILE A 126 -28.30 10.84 -4.50
N GLU A 127 -28.86 9.84 -3.79
CA GLU A 127 -30.30 9.61 -3.63
C GLU A 127 -30.88 10.33 -2.40
#